data_AF-A0A924YRE6-F1
#
_entry.id   AF-A0A924YRE6-F1
#
_cell.length_a   1.000
_cell.length_b   1.000
_cell.length_c   1.000
_cell.angle_alpha   90.00
_cell.angle_beta   90.00
_cell.angle_gamma   90.00
#
_symmetry.space_group_name_H-M   'P 1'
#
loop_
_entity.id
_entity.type
_entity.pdbx_description
1 polymer ?
#
loop_
_entity_poly.entity_id
_entity_poly.type
_entity_poly.pdbx_seq_one_letter_code
_entity_poly.pdbx_strand_id
1 'polypeptide(L)' 'MTERQHVLDEARRLIEKEGVIGEGQFQKLTQLSPCLWNGEYWEKFGDVVRELGYEPIEQTKPLPYDTICRALAE' A
#
# COMPACT_ATOMS: atom_id res chain seq x y z
N MET A 1 15.33 -5.44 -16.68
CA MET A 1 14.88 -4.98 -15.35
C MET A 1 13.44 -5.40 -15.21
N THR A 2 13.08 -6.11 -14.14
CA THR A 2 11.71 -6.53 -13.84
C THR A 2 10.85 -5.29 -13.57
N GLU A 3 9.66 -5.21 -14.18
CA GLU A 3 8.71 -4.08 -13.98
C GLU A 3 8.47 -3.78 -12.50
N ARG A 4 8.39 -4.84 -11.69
CA ARG A 4 8.27 -4.79 -10.24
C ARG A 4 9.37 -3.96 -9.56
N GLN A 5 10.62 -4.12 -9.95
CA GLN A 5 11.73 -3.40 -9.32
C GLN A 5 11.69 -1.90 -9.68
N HIS A 6 11.34 -1.58 -10.93
CA HIS A 6 11.20 -0.22 -11.39
C HIS A 6 10.07 0.52 -10.67
N VAL A 7 8.93 -0.16 -10.49
CA VAL A 7 7.78 0.32 -9.72
C VAL A 7 8.17 0.65 -8.28
N LEU A 8 8.93 -0.23 -7.63
CA LEU A 8 9.38 -0.01 -6.25
C LEU A 8 10.35 1.18 -6.14
N ASP A 9 11.27 1.33 -7.10
CA ASP A 9 12.22 2.45 -7.13
C ASP A 9 11.52 3.81 -7.27
N GLU A 10 10.56 3.91 -8.21
CA GLU A 10 9.78 5.14 -8.40
C GLU A 10 8.88 5.44 -7.20
N ALA A 11 8.28 4.43 -6.58
CA ALA A 11 7.49 4.60 -5.36
C ALA A 11 8.35 5.12 -4.20
N ARG A 12 9.58 4.62 -4.07
CA ARG A 12 10.54 5.09 -3.06
C ARG A 12 10.91 6.56 -3.28
N ARG A 13 11.17 6.98 -4.52
CA ARG A 13 11.42 8.39 -4.86
C ARG A 13 10.25 9.31 -4.51
N LEU A 14 9.01 8.83 -4.72
CA LEU A 14 7.83 9.62 -4.38
C LEU A 14 7.70 9.81 -2.87
N ILE A 15 7.96 8.75 -2.09
CA ILE A 15 7.96 8.81 -0.63
C ILE A 15 9.06 9.76 -0.12
N GLU A 16 10.26 9.75 -0.71
CA GLU A 16 11.32 10.69 -0.34
C GLU A 16 10.93 12.15 -0.58
N LYS A 17 10.09 12.42 -1.59
CA LYS A 17 9.62 13.75 -1.94
C LYS A 17 8.43 14.23 -1.10
N GLU A 18 7.44 13.37 -0.88
CA GLU A 18 6.15 13.75 -0.27
C GLU A 18 5.95 13.19 1.15
N GLY A 19 6.83 12.30 1.61
CA GLY A 19 6.81 11.67 2.92
C GLY A 19 5.87 10.47 3.04
N VAL A 20 4.80 10.42 2.27
CA VAL A 20 3.83 9.32 2.25
C VAL A 20 3.39 9.01 0.82
N ILE A 21 2.99 7.76 0.57
CA ILE A 21 2.36 7.36 -0.69
C ILE A 21 1.02 6.70 -0.41
N GLY A 22 -0.02 7.20 -1.08
CA GLY A 22 -1.33 6.55 -1.11
C GLY A 22 -1.47 5.61 -2.30
N GLU A 23 -2.44 4.69 -2.23
CA GLU A 23 -2.76 3.74 -3.30
C GLU A 23 -3.05 4.46 -4.64
N GLY A 24 -3.79 5.58 -4.61
CA GLY A 24 -4.08 6.36 -5.82
C GLY A 24 -2.85 7.04 -6.43
N GLN A 25 -1.86 7.44 -5.62
CA GLN A 25 -0.59 7.95 -6.14
C GLN A 25 0.23 6.82 -6.75
N PHE A 26 0.27 5.67 -6.09
CA PHE A 26 0.94 4.48 -6.61
C PHE A 26 0.33 4.00 -7.94
N GLN A 27 -0.99 3.99 -8.07
CA GLN A 27 -1.67 3.67 -9.32
C GLN A 27 -1.29 4.65 -10.44
N LYS A 28 -1.25 5.96 -10.16
CA LYS A 28 -0.84 6.97 -11.16
C LYS A 28 0.61 6.81 -11.61
N LEU A 29 1.47 6.44 -10.67
CA LEU A 29 2.91 6.30 -10.87
C LEU A 29 3.25 5.01 -11.64
N THR A 30 2.58 3.92 -11.32
CA THR A 30 2.82 2.60 -11.91
C THR A 30 1.96 2.32 -13.14
N GLN A 31 0.88 3.09 -13.33
CA GLN A 31 -0.21 2.81 -14.28
C GLN A 31 -0.83 1.41 -14.12
N LEU A 32 -0.54 0.70 -13.02
CA LEU A 32 -1.12 -0.59 -12.72
C LEU A 32 -2.44 -0.39 -11.99
N SER A 33 -3.50 -0.94 -12.55
CA SER A 33 -4.80 -0.97 -11.88
C SER A 33 -4.71 -1.78 -10.57
N PRO A 34 -5.41 -1.36 -9.50
CA PRO A 34 -5.52 -2.10 -8.25
C PRO A 34 -5.85 -3.57 -8.45
N CYS A 35 -6.78 -3.86 -9.36
CA CYS A 35 -7.20 -5.23 -9.71
C CYS A 35 -6.07 -6.12 -10.23
N LEU A 36 -5.02 -5.50 -10.79
CA LEU A 36 -3.93 -6.16 -11.51
C LEU A 36 -2.74 -6.41 -10.58
N TRP A 37 -2.57 -5.61 -9.52
CA TRP A 37 -1.52 -5.86 -8.53
C TRP A 37 -2.03 -6.43 -7.21
N ASN A 38 -3.30 -6.20 -6.83
CA ASN A 38 -3.96 -6.95 -5.75
C ASN A 38 -4.12 -8.41 -6.17
N GLY A 39 -3.50 -9.32 -5.42
CA GLY A 39 -3.57 -10.77 -5.58
C GLY A 39 -2.56 -11.36 -6.57
N GLU A 40 -2.06 -10.58 -7.53
CA GLU A 40 -1.03 -11.06 -8.48
C GLU A 40 0.39 -10.78 -7.97
N TYR A 41 0.64 -9.56 -7.49
CA TYR A 41 1.96 -9.14 -7.00
C TYR A 41 1.99 -8.94 -5.49
N TRP A 42 0.91 -8.39 -4.92
CA TRP A 42 0.75 -8.12 -3.48
C TRP A 42 -0.70 -8.37 -3.06
N GLU A 43 -0.95 -8.90 -1.86
CA GLU A 43 -2.33 -9.10 -1.38
C GLU A 43 -3.06 -7.78 -1.09
N LYS A 44 -2.31 -6.74 -0.71
CA LYS A 44 -2.82 -5.42 -0.36
C LYS A 44 -1.72 -4.38 -0.49
N PHE A 45 -2.12 -3.12 -0.61
CA PHE A 45 -1.18 -1.99 -0.72
C PHE A 45 -0.19 -1.91 0.45
N GLY A 46 -0.62 -2.29 1.66
CA GLY A 46 0.26 -2.33 2.83
C GLY A 46 1.48 -3.25 2.67
N ASP A 47 1.39 -4.30 1.84
CA ASP A 47 2.53 -5.19 1.58
C ASP A 47 3.55 -4.56 0.62
N VAL A 48 3.09 -3.72 -0.31
CA VAL A 48 3.97 -2.86 -1.14
C VAL A 48 4.78 -1.94 -0.23
N VAL A 49 4.12 -1.26 0.72
CA VAL A 49 4.75 -0.31 1.64
C VAL A 49 5.79 -1.01 2.52
N ARG A 50 5.46 -2.21 3.04
CA ARG A 50 6.38 -3.04 3.82
C ARG A 50 7.59 -3.47 3.01
N GLU A 51 7.38 -3.88 1.77
CA GLU A 51 8.47 -4.30 0.88
C GLU A 51 9.39 -3.14 0.48
N LEU A 52 8.84 -1.93 0.38
CA LEU A 52 9.64 -0.71 0.21
C LEU A 52 10.49 -0.38 1.46
N GLY A 53 10.25 -1.06 2.58
CA GLY A 53 10.94 -0.86 3.86
C GLY A 53 10.30 0.20 4.74
N TYR A 54 9.04 0.57 4.48
CA TYR A 54 8.30 1.56 5.26
C TYR A 54 7.20 0.91 6.09
N GLU A 55 6.80 1.57 7.18
CA GLU A 55 5.65 1.16 7.96
C GLU A 55 4.36 1.82 7.43
N PRO A 56 3.27 1.05 7.27
CA PRO A 56 1.94 1.62 7.02
C PRO A 56 1.55 2.55 8.17
N ILE A 57 1.07 3.75 7.83
CA ILE A 57 0.60 4.74 8.82
C ILE A 57 -0.52 4.17 9.69
N GLU A 58 -0.68 4.70 10.91
CA GLU A 58 -1.60 4.18 11.92
C GLU A 58 -3.07 4.09 11.42
N GLN A 59 -3.46 4.98 10.51
CA GLN A 59 -4.78 5.02 9.89
C GLN A 59 -5.05 3.86 8.90
N THR A 60 -4.02 3.13 8.47
CA THR A 60 -4.16 1.92 7.64
C THR A 60 -3.85 0.64 8.42
N LYS A 61 -3.57 0.74 9.73
CA LYS A 61 -3.44 -0.44 10.58
C LYS A 61 -4.80 -1.16 10.68
N PRO A 62 -4.83 -2.49 10.60
CA PRO A 62 -6.06 -3.24 10.83
C PRO A 62 -6.59 -2.91 12.22
N LEU A 63 -7.88 -2.60 12.31
CA LEU A 63 -8.54 -2.39 13.59
C LEU A 63 -8.46 -3.67 14.43
N PRO A 64 -8.26 -3.57 15.75
CA PRO A 64 -8.35 -4.72 16.63
C PRO A 64 -9.70 -5.40 16.49
N TYR A 65 -9.70 -6.74 16.45
CA TYR A 65 -10.92 -7.54 16.29
C TYR A 65 -12.01 -7.17 17.31
N ASP A 66 -11.62 -6.93 18.56
CA ASP A 66 -12.53 -6.53 19.64
C ASP A 66 -13.27 -5.21 19.35
N THR A 67 -12.61 -4.26 18.70
CA THR A 67 -13.20 -2.97 18.33
C THR A 67 -14.25 -3.14 17.22
N ILE A 68 -13.99 -4.03 16.27
CA ILE A 68 -14.91 -4.31 15.15
C ILE A 68 -16.18 -5.01 15.68
N CYS A 69 -16.03 -6.01 16.55
CA CYS A 69 -17.18 -6.75 17.09
C CYS A 69 -18.10 -5.88 17.93
N ARG A 70 -17.56 -4.91 18.69
CA ARG A 70 -18.40 -3.99 19.49
C ARG A 70 -19.21 -3.03 18.64
N ALA A 71 -18.62 -2.44 17.60
CA ALA A 71 -19.30 -1.48 16.74
C ALA A 71 -20.44 -2.08 15.90
N LEU A 72 -20.42 -3.40 15.65
CA LEU A 72 -21.46 -4.11 14.89
C LEU A 72 -22.55 -4.73 15.77
N ALA A 73 -22.39 -4.70 17.10
CA ALA A 73 -23.34 -5.24 18.06
C ALA A 73 -24.35 -4.18 18.58
N GLU A 74 -24.24 -2.92 18.14
CA GLU A 74 -25.19 -1.82 18.35
C GLU A 74 -26.04 -1.57 17.10
#